data_AF-A0A1B1AVC8-F1
#
_entry.id   AF-A0A1B1AVC8-F1
#
_cell.length_a   1.000
_cell.length_b   1.000
_cell.length_c   1.000
_cell.angle_alpha   90.00
_cell.angle_beta   90.00
_cell.angle_gamma   90.00
#
_symmetry.space_group_name_H-M   'P 1'
#
loop_
_entity.id
_entity.type
_entity.pdbx_description
1 polymer ?
#
loop_
_entity_poly.entity_id
_entity_poly.type
_entity_poly.pdbx_seq_one_letter_code
_entity_poly.pdbx_strand_id
1 'polypeptide(L)'
;MLDAVVVGAGPNGLTAAVELARRGFSVALFEAKSTVGGGARTEELTLPGFRHDPCSAAHPLGINSPAFRALPLDRYGLQWLHAKLPMAHPFTDGTAAVLSRSVAETAASFGPRDAGAYRRLVGPFLPHWDTLARDFMSLPLTSLPRDPVTLARFGLAGLPPSTWLMRRFHDERFKALFSGLVAHVIAPLGGLATGAVGLVFALAAHARGWPVARGGSQAISDALAAYLKDLGGQIHTDYEVKRLDDLPPARAYVFDTSPTALARIAGFGGYYDRYRYGASVFKIDYALDGPVPWTAPEARVAGTVQIGASRAEIDTALRAASTEGRAPDKPFLITVQPSVSDPTRAPEGKHVFWAYGHVPNGWQGDLTDAIERQLERFAPGFRDRVLARATAGPAELATRNANYVGGDIACGAASGLQLMLRPKLSLFPYRTPHPAVFICSSATPPGPGVHGMSGHNAAKAVWRRLRQT
;
A
#
# COMPACT_ATOMS: atom_id res chain seq x y z
N MET A 1 24.28 -21.46 -15.27
CA MET A 1 23.20 -20.63 -15.84
C MET A 1 22.06 -20.60 -14.84
N LEU A 2 21.52 -19.42 -14.50
CA LEU A 2 20.42 -19.31 -13.54
C LEU A 2 19.07 -19.60 -14.21
N ASP A 3 18.09 -20.05 -13.43
CA ASP A 3 16.72 -20.18 -13.92
C ASP A 3 16.02 -18.83 -13.96
N ALA A 4 16.20 -18.02 -12.92
CA ALA A 4 15.63 -16.68 -12.85
C ALA A 4 16.55 -15.66 -12.19
N VAL A 5 16.55 -14.45 -12.73
CA VAL A 5 17.12 -13.26 -12.11
C VAL A 5 16.00 -12.29 -11.76
N VAL A 6 16.00 -11.74 -10.54
CA VAL A 6 15.03 -10.75 -10.08
C VAL A 6 15.74 -9.40 -9.89
N VAL A 7 15.17 -8.33 -10.43
CA VAL A 7 15.71 -6.96 -10.33
C VAL A 7 14.79 -6.13 -9.43
N GLY A 8 15.31 -5.72 -8.27
CA GLY A 8 14.60 -4.99 -7.21
C GLY A 8 14.21 -5.88 -6.03
N ALA A 9 14.61 -5.48 -4.82
CA ALA A 9 14.27 -6.17 -3.56
C ALA A 9 13.06 -5.53 -2.86
N GLY A 10 12.07 -5.06 -3.60
CA GLY A 10 10.78 -4.70 -3.02
C GLY A 10 10.02 -5.94 -2.55
N PRO A 11 8.89 -5.75 -1.83
CA PRO A 11 8.08 -6.87 -1.34
C PRO A 11 7.64 -7.81 -2.47
N ASN A 12 7.39 -7.28 -3.67
CA ASN A 12 6.99 -8.10 -4.81
C ASN A 12 8.17 -8.87 -5.43
N GLY A 13 9.33 -8.23 -5.61
CA GLY A 13 10.55 -8.88 -6.11
C GLY A 13 11.00 -10.01 -5.19
N LEU A 14 11.07 -9.74 -3.88
CA LEU A 14 11.35 -10.75 -2.86
C LEU A 14 10.34 -11.91 -2.89
N THR A 15 9.05 -11.60 -3.02
CA THR A 15 8.02 -12.66 -3.14
C THR A 15 8.21 -13.48 -4.40
N ALA A 16 8.49 -12.86 -5.55
CA ALA A 16 8.72 -13.57 -6.81
C ALA A 16 9.93 -14.51 -6.70
N ALA A 17 11.02 -14.04 -6.09
CA ALA A 17 12.22 -14.82 -5.86
C ALA A 17 11.95 -16.04 -4.96
N VAL A 18 11.30 -15.85 -3.81
CA VAL A 18 10.91 -16.93 -2.89
C VAL A 18 10.00 -17.94 -3.58
N GLU A 19 9.02 -17.46 -4.36
CA GLU A 19 8.07 -18.30 -5.08
C GLU A 19 8.72 -19.19 -6.16
N LEU A 20 9.79 -18.70 -6.79
CA LEU A 20 10.57 -19.46 -7.76
C LEU A 20 11.53 -20.41 -7.04
N ALA A 21 12.26 -19.95 -6.03
CA ALA A 21 13.21 -20.76 -5.27
C ALA A 21 12.53 -21.95 -4.58
N ARG A 22 11.34 -21.76 -3.97
CA ARG A 22 10.57 -22.85 -3.34
C ARG A 22 10.09 -23.93 -4.32
N ARG A 23 10.16 -23.67 -5.63
CA ARG A 23 9.86 -24.63 -6.70
C ARG A 23 11.12 -25.28 -7.28
N GLY A 24 12.28 -25.07 -6.64
CA GLY A 24 13.55 -25.67 -7.04
C GLY A 24 14.30 -24.91 -8.13
N PHE A 25 13.88 -23.68 -8.47
CA PHE A 25 14.61 -22.86 -9.45
C PHE A 25 15.79 -22.15 -8.79
N SER A 26 16.91 -22.07 -9.51
CA SER A 26 18.05 -21.24 -9.11
C SER A 26 17.76 -19.77 -9.33
N VAL A 27 17.82 -18.96 -8.26
CA VAL A 27 17.42 -17.54 -8.28
C VAL A 27 18.52 -16.64 -7.73
N ALA A 28 18.81 -15.55 -8.44
CA ALA A 28 19.57 -14.42 -7.92
C ALA A 28 18.73 -13.14 -7.97
N LEU A 29 18.76 -12.37 -6.88
CA LEU A 29 18.07 -11.09 -6.75
C LEU A 29 19.10 -9.96 -6.66
N PHE A 30 18.88 -8.86 -7.38
CA PHE A 30 19.74 -7.68 -7.38
C PHE A 30 19.00 -6.45 -6.86
N GLU A 31 19.62 -5.71 -5.95
CA GLU A 31 19.09 -4.50 -5.31
C GLU A 31 20.11 -3.37 -5.38
N ALA A 32 19.65 -2.18 -5.78
CA ALA A 32 20.51 -1.02 -5.97
C ALA A 32 20.97 -0.40 -4.64
N LYS A 33 20.19 -0.53 -3.56
CA LYS A 33 20.54 -0.02 -2.23
C LYS A 33 21.29 -1.08 -1.40
N SER A 34 21.85 -0.64 -0.27
CA SER A 34 22.60 -1.48 0.66
C SER A 34 21.77 -2.48 1.46
N THR A 35 20.45 -2.27 1.51
CA THR A 35 19.51 -3.18 2.18
C THR A 35 18.31 -3.46 1.30
N VAL A 36 17.61 -4.56 1.55
CA VAL A 36 16.36 -4.91 0.87
C VAL A 36 15.19 -4.09 1.41
N GLY A 37 14.08 -4.05 0.66
CA GLY A 37 12.78 -3.71 1.22
C GLY A 37 11.95 -2.71 0.42
N GLY A 38 12.57 -1.92 -0.46
CA GLY A 38 11.85 -0.95 -1.30
C GLY A 38 10.93 -0.04 -0.47
N GLY A 39 9.62 -0.13 -0.69
CA GLY A 39 8.60 0.64 0.05
C GLY A 39 8.22 0.09 1.43
N ALA A 40 8.83 -1.00 1.88
CA ALA A 40 8.63 -1.62 3.19
C ALA A 40 9.87 -1.49 4.07
N ARG A 41 10.64 -0.41 3.92
CA ARG A 41 11.82 -0.13 4.77
C ARG A 41 11.44 0.48 6.10
N THR A 42 12.36 0.38 7.05
CA THR A 42 12.32 1.07 8.34
C THR A 42 13.68 1.72 8.59
N GLU A 43 13.69 2.99 8.97
CA GLU A 43 14.90 3.81 9.12
C GLU A 43 14.79 4.78 10.31
N GLU A 44 15.91 5.19 10.90
CA GLU A 44 15.94 6.27 11.89
C GLU A 44 16.04 7.62 11.20
N LEU A 45 14.89 8.17 10.79
CA LEU A 45 14.82 9.39 9.97
C LEU A 45 14.97 10.70 10.75
N THR A 46 14.79 10.69 12.06
CA THR A 46 14.69 11.91 12.89
C THR A 46 15.76 11.93 13.98
N LEU A 47 15.48 11.29 15.12
CA LEU A 47 16.38 11.20 16.26
C LEU A 47 16.78 9.72 16.48
N PRO A 48 17.95 9.46 17.08
CA PRO A 48 18.36 8.10 17.43
C PRO A 48 17.31 7.37 18.27
N GLY A 49 17.05 6.10 17.95
CA GLY A 49 16.05 5.28 18.62
C GLY A 49 14.61 5.48 18.13
N PHE A 50 14.32 6.47 17.26
CA PHE A 50 13.01 6.66 16.65
C PHE A 50 12.99 6.03 15.26
N ARG A 51 12.28 4.90 15.13
CA ARG A 51 12.21 4.11 13.90
C ARG A 51 10.96 4.45 13.11
N HIS A 52 11.16 4.92 11.89
CA HIS A 52 10.12 5.38 10.97
C HIS A 52 10.02 4.46 9.77
N ASP A 53 8.83 4.34 9.19
CA ASP A 53 8.66 3.64 7.91
C ASP A 53 8.53 4.70 6.82
N PRO A 54 9.53 4.91 5.94
CA PRO A 54 9.52 6.00 4.96
C PRO A 54 8.35 5.93 3.97
N CYS A 55 7.70 4.77 3.80
CA CYS A 55 6.55 4.59 2.92
C CYS A 55 5.40 3.85 3.63
N SER A 56 5.29 2.53 3.50
CA SER A 56 4.18 1.76 4.09
C SER A 56 4.46 1.39 5.53
N ALA A 57 3.51 1.59 6.46
CA ALA A 57 3.63 1.26 7.88
C ALA A 57 2.53 0.34 8.44
N ALA A 58 1.29 0.52 7.98
CA ALA A 58 0.18 -0.37 8.29
C ALA A 58 -0.05 -1.33 7.11
N HIS A 59 -0.32 -2.61 7.40
CA HIS A 59 -0.29 -3.69 6.40
C HIS A 59 -1.61 -4.49 6.31
N PRO A 60 -2.77 -3.85 6.05
CA PRO A 60 -4.04 -4.55 5.92
C PRO A 60 -4.03 -5.60 4.80
N LEU A 61 -3.42 -5.29 3.65
CA LEU A 61 -3.30 -6.23 2.54
C LEU A 61 -2.15 -7.22 2.74
N GLY A 62 -1.17 -6.89 3.58
CA GLY A 62 -0.05 -7.78 3.91
C GLY A 62 -0.51 -9.00 4.71
N ILE A 63 -1.14 -8.77 5.87
CA ILE A 63 -1.67 -9.88 6.70
C ILE A 63 -2.77 -10.68 6.00
N ASN A 64 -3.52 -10.03 5.11
CA ASN A 64 -4.58 -10.69 4.32
C ASN A 64 -4.06 -11.29 3.00
N SER A 65 -2.78 -11.16 2.68
CA SER A 65 -2.22 -11.63 1.41
C SER A 65 -2.22 -13.16 1.34
N PRO A 66 -2.85 -13.75 0.30
CA PRO A 66 -2.69 -15.18 0.02
C PRO A 66 -1.23 -15.59 -0.21
N ALA A 67 -0.40 -14.71 -0.78
CA ALA A 67 1.02 -15.00 -1.00
C ALA A 67 1.76 -15.12 0.33
N PHE A 68 1.69 -14.10 1.19
CA PHE A 68 2.41 -14.12 2.47
C PHE A 68 1.91 -15.20 3.41
N ARG A 69 0.59 -15.46 3.45
CA ARG A 69 0.02 -16.53 4.28
C ARG A 69 0.44 -17.94 3.86
N ALA A 70 0.87 -18.13 2.62
CA ALA A 70 1.37 -19.40 2.12
C ALA A 70 2.87 -19.60 2.40
N LEU A 71 3.53 -18.65 3.05
CA LEU A 71 4.96 -18.66 3.38
C LEU A 71 5.14 -18.69 4.91
N PRO A 72 6.12 -19.44 5.43
CA PRO A 72 6.36 -19.55 6.88
C PRO A 72 7.15 -18.33 7.42
N LEU A 73 6.66 -17.11 7.18
CA LEU A 73 7.39 -15.87 7.50
C LEU A 73 7.56 -15.64 9.01
N ASP A 74 6.66 -16.21 9.82
CA ASP A 74 6.74 -16.20 11.28
C ASP A 74 7.99 -16.92 11.80
N ARG A 75 8.41 -18.01 11.14
CA ARG A 75 9.67 -18.71 11.44
C ARG A 75 10.91 -17.84 11.21
N TYR A 76 10.77 -16.79 10.39
CA TYR A 76 11.82 -15.81 10.09
C TYR A 76 11.62 -14.48 10.82
N GLY A 77 10.81 -14.47 11.89
CA GLY A 77 10.68 -13.34 12.82
C GLY A 77 9.56 -12.35 12.50
N LEU A 78 8.77 -12.55 11.44
CA LEU A 78 7.64 -11.67 11.14
C LEU A 78 6.51 -11.86 12.16
N GLN A 79 6.30 -10.83 12.99
CA GLN A 79 5.15 -10.76 13.90
C GLN A 79 4.29 -9.55 13.60
N TRP A 80 2.98 -9.78 13.47
CA TRP A 80 1.97 -8.72 13.33
C TRP A 80 1.49 -8.24 14.70
N LEU A 81 1.46 -6.92 14.89
CA LEU A 81 0.96 -6.27 16.10
C LEU A 81 -0.29 -5.44 15.76
N HIS A 82 -1.30 -5.54 16.61
CA HIS A 82 -2.60 -4.88 16.39
C HIS A 82 -2.85 -3.81 17.45
N ALA A 83 -3.22 -2.61 16.98
CA ALA A 83 -3.85 -1.62 17.82
C ALA A 83 -5.24 -2.09 18.26
N LYS A 84 -5.79 -1.47 19.30
CA LYS A 84 -7.17 -1.73 19.73
C LYS A 84 -8.16 -1.48 18.60
N LEU A 85 -7.99 -0.37 17.88
CA LEU A 85 -8.73 -0.06 16.67
C LEU A 85 -7.77 -0.08 15.45
N PRO A 86 -8.11 -0.81 14.37
CA PRO A 86 -7.40 -0.69 13.10
C PRO A 86 -7.34 0.75 12.59
N MET A 87 -8.48 1.44 12.53
CA MET A 87 -8.54 2.82 12.04
C MET A 87 -9.64 3.63 12.73
N ALA A 88 -9.36 4.93 12.94
CA ALA A 88 -10.35 5.93 13.34
C ALA A 88 -10.35 7.14 12.38
N HIS A 89 -11.51 7.75 12.22
CA HIS A 89 -11.74 8.96 11.45
C HIS A 89 -12.36 10.02 12.38
N PRO A 90 -11.54 10.87 13.03
CA PRO A 90 -12.03 11.89 13.95
C PRO A 90 -12.73 13.05 13.24
N PHE A 91 -13.62 13.72 13.96
CA PHE A 91 -14.32 14.94 13.56
C PHE A 91 -13.94 16.10 14.50
N THR A 92 -14.18 17.32 14.05
CA THR A 92 -13.83 18.54 14.81
C THR A 92 -14.71 18.76 16.05
N ASP A 93 -15.80 18.01 16.19
CA ASP A 93 -16.68 18.01 17.38
C ASP A 93 -16.17 17.07 18.50
N GLY A 94 -15.01 16.43 18.30
CA GLY A 94 -14.43 15.48 19.25
C GLY A 94 -14.98 14.06 19.15
N THR A 95 -15.90 13.79 18.22
CA THR A 95 -16.37 12.43 17.93
C THR A 95 -15.53 11.75 16.85
N ALA A 96 -15.69 10.43 16.66
CA ALA A 96 -15.04 9.70 15.58
C ALA A 96 -15.95 8.62 14.99
N ALA A 97 -15.75 8.35 13.69
CA ALA A 97 -16.17 7.09 13.08
C ALA A 97 -15.02 6.10 13.18
N VAL A 98 -15.29 4.83 13.48
CA VAL A 98 -14.23 3.82 13.66
C VAL A 98 -14.40 2.67 12.69
N LEU A 99 -13.27 2.12 12.25
CA LEU A 99 -13.21 0.85 11.54
C LEU A 99 -12.51 -0.16 12.45
N SER A 100 -13.33 -1.00 13.09
CA SER A 100 -12.92 -2.08 13.98
C SER A 100 -12.79 -3.42 13.24
N ARG A 101 -12.20 -4.41 13.91
CA ARG A 101 -12.32 -5.84 13.52
C ARG A 101 -13.74 -6.37 13.73
N SER A 102 -14.54 -5.69 14.55
CA SER A 102 -15.96 -5.99 14.74
C SER A 102 -16.82 -5.13 13.80
N VAL A 103 -17.63 -5.81 12.98
CA VAL A 103 -18.65 -5.14 12.14
C VAL A 103 -19.66 -4.40 13.01
N ALA A 104 -20.02 -4.95 14.17
CA ALA A 104 -20.99 -4.34 15.07
C ALA A 104 -20.45 -3.04 15.68
N GLU A 105 -19.19 -3.03 16.13
CA GLU A 105 -18.54 -1.83 16.68
C GLU A 105 -18.40 -0.74 15.62
N THR A 106 -17.98 -1.11 14.40
CA THR A 106 -17.90 -0.18 13.27
C THR A 106 -19.27 0.41 12.93
N ALA A 107 -20.29 -0.45 12.82
CA ALA A 107 -21.65 -0.03 12.53
C ALA A 107 -22.24 0.88 13.61
N ALA A 108 -21.87 0.67 14.88
CA ALA A 108 -22.33 1.48 16.01
C ALA A 108 -21.74 2.90 16.00
N SER A 109 -20.63 3.14 15.30
CA SER A 109 -20.07 4.48 15.12
C SER A 109 -20.83 5.35 14.11
N PHE A 110 -21.77 4.74 13.37
CA PHE A 110 -22.67 5.42 12.43
C PHE A 110 -24.07 5.59 13.05
N GLY A 111 -24.87 6.48 12.47
CA GLY A 111 -26.26 6.66 12.85
C GLY A 111 -27.09 5.36 12.73
N PRO A 112 -28.18 5.21 13.51
CA PRO A 112 -28.94 3.94 13.60
C PRO A 112 -29.42 3.39 12.25
N ARG A 113 -29.77 4.27 11.30
CA ARG A 113 -30.22 3.89 9.95
C ARG A 113 -29.09 3.29 9.10
N ASP A 114 -27.87 3.82 9.24
CA ASP A 114 -26.71 3.44 8.44
C ASP A 114 -25.98 2.22 9.01
N ALA A 115 -26.09 1.97 10.32
CA ALA A 115 -25.58 0.75 10.96
C ALA A 115 -26.12 -0.54 10.32
N GLY A 116 -27.40 -0.54 9.92
CA GLY A 116 -28.01 -1.67 9.22
C GLY A 116 -27.56 -1.78 7.76
N ALA A 117 -27.41 -0.64 7.06
CA ALA A 117 -26.92 -0.59 5.69
C ALA A 117 -25.47 -1.09 5.60
N TYR A 118 -24.62 -0.70 6.55
CA TYR A 118 -23.23 -1.14 6.63
C TYR A 118 -23.12 -2.66 6.81
N ARG A 119 -23.88 -3.22 7.75
CA ARG A 119 -23.93 -4.68 7.98
C ARG A 119 -24.32 -5.45 6.72
N ARG A 120 -25.32 -4.97 5.98
CA ARG A 120 -25.73 -5.58 4.70
C ARG A 120 -24.68 -5.43 3.60
N LEU A 121 -23.88 -4.36 3.64
CA LEU A 121 -22.82 -4.10 2.67
C LEU A 121 -21.64 -5.07 2.83
N VAL A 122 -21.17 -5.30 4.06
CA VAL A 122 -19.98 -6.13 4.32
C VAL A 122 -20.30 -7.59 4.63
N GLY A 123 -21.46 -7.87 5.23
CA GLY A 123 -21.87 -9.18 5.72
C GLY A 123 -21.76 -10.32 4.70
N PRO A 124 -22.19 -10.15 3.43
CA PRO A 124 -22.09 -11.21 2.42
C PRO A 124 -20.66 -11.64 2.07
N PHE A 125 -19.67 -10.79 2.31
CA PHE A 125 -18.29 -11.03 1.86
C PHE A 125 -17.38 -11.58 2.95
N LEU A 126 -17.63 -11.26 4.22
CA LEU A 126 -16.73 -11.62 5.32
C LEU A 126 -16.57 -13.13 5.55
N PRO A 127 -17.64 -13.96 5.51
CA PRO A 127 -17.48 -15.41 5.63
C PRO A 127 -16.65 -16.02 4.49
N HIS A 128 -16.60 -15.36 3.34
CA HIS A 128 -15.91 -15.79 2.13
C HIS A 128 -14.62 -15.01 1.88
N TRP A 129 -14.13 -14.24 2.85
CA TRP A 129 -13.04 -13.29 2.66
C TRP A 129 -11.77 -13.92 2.07
N ASP A 130 -11.36 -15.09 2.57
CA ASP A 130 -10.13 -15.74 2.09
C ASP A 130 -10.21 -16.14 0.62
N THR A 131 -11.37 -16.64 0.19
CA THR A 131 -11.61 -17.00 -1.20
C THR A 131 -11.73 -15.75 -2.06
N LEU A 132 -12.46 -14.73 -1.59
CA LEU A 132 -12.62 -13.46 -2.27
C LEU A 132 -11.28 -12.75 -2.45
N ALA A 133 -10.48 -12.61 -1.40
CA ALA A 133 -9.16 -11.97 -1.44
C ALA A 133 -8.24 -12.70 -2.41
N ARG A 134 -8.23 -14.04 -2.39
CA ARG A 134 -7.49 -14.85 -3.37
C ARG A 134 -7.92 -14.59 -4.80
N ASP A 135 -9.21 -14.65 -5.08
CA ASP A 135 -9.74 -14.53 -6.44
C ASP A 135 -9.59 -13.10 -6.96
N PHE A 136 -9.89 -12.09 -6.14
CA PHE A 136 -9.71 -10.67 -6.44
C PHE A 136 -8.23 -10.31 -6.68
N MET A 137 -7.33 -10.72 -5.79
CA MET A 137 -5.89 -10.42 -5.93
C MET A 137 -5.19 -11.27 -7.01
N SER A 138 -5.90 -12.22 -7.62
CA SER A 138 -5.43 -13.00 -8.77
C SER A 138 -5.92 -12.44 -10.11
N LEU A 139 -6.64 -11.31 -10.13
CA LEU A 139 -7.11 -10.64 -11.33
C LEU A 139 -6.00 -9.85 -12.03
N PRO A 140 -5.91 -9.87 -13.39
CA PRO A 140 -6.68 -10.70 -14.32
C PRO A 140 -6.35 -12.18 -14.11
N LEU A 141 -7.40 -13.02 -14.19
CA LEU A 141 -7.41 -14.41 -13.71
C LEU A 141 -6.18 -15.20 -14.18
N THR A 142 -5.18 -15.30 -13.31
CA THR A 142 -4.05 -16.22 -13.54
C THR A 142 -4.47 -17.68 -13.31
N SER A 143 -5.61 -17.88 -12.65
CA SER A 143 -6.26 -19.16 -12.36
C SER A 143 -7.79 -18.98 -12.35
N LEU A 144 -8.54 -20.06 -12.58
CA LEU A 144 -10.00 -20.05 -12.41
C LEU A 144 -10.39 -19.60 -10.98
N PRO A 145 -11.43 -18.75 -10.84
CA PRO A 145 -11.92 -18.32 -9.53
C PRO A 145 -12.48 -19.53 -8.78
N ARG A 146 -12.23 -19.60 -7.48
CA ARG A 146 -12.81 -20.64 -6.61
C ARG A 146 -14.25 -20.31 -6.24
N ASP A 147 -14.61 -19.04 -6.12
CA ASP A 147 -15.96 -18.59 -5.83
C ASP A 147 -16.38 -17.47 -6.81
N PRO A 148 -16.77 -17.83 -8.04
CA PRO A 148 -17.19 -16.86 -9.05
C PRO A 148 -18.44 -16.08 -8.63
N VAL A 149 -19.32 -16.67 -7.79
CA VAL A 149 -20.57 -16.02 -7.35
C VAL A 149 -20.25 -14.87 -6.40
N THR A 150 -19.42 -15.11 -5.39
CA THR A 150 -19.01 -14.06 -4.45
C THR A 150 -18.17 -12.99 -5.15
N LEU A 151 -17.28 -13.39 -6.07
CA LEU A 151 -16.51 -12.43 -6.87
C LEU A 151 -17.41 -11.54 -7.75
N ALA A 152 -18.44 -12.12 -8.39
CA ALA A 152 -19.40 -11.35 -9.18
C ALA A 152 -20.22 -10.38 -8.31
N ARG A 153 -20.70 -10.84 -7.14
CA ARG A 153 -21.38 -9.98 -6.16
C ARG A 153 -20.49 -8.83 -5.68
N PHE A 154 -19.20 -9.12 -5.46
CA PHE A 154 -18.21 -8.11 -5.09
C PHE A 154 -18.02 -7.10 -6.24
N GLY A 155 -17.93 -7.57 -7.47
CA GLY A 155 -17.88 -6.73 -8.67
C GLY A 155 -19.08 -5.79 -8.79
N LEU A 156 -20.30 -6.29 -8.57
CA LEU A 156 -21.52 -5.46 -8.59
C LEU A 156 -21.52 -4.38 -7.50
N ALA A 157 -20.94 -4.67 -6.33
CA ALA A 157 -20.83 -3.70 -5.24
C ALA A 157 -19.66 -2.71 -5.43
N GLY A 158 -18.54 -3.15 -6.03
CA GLY A 158 -17.28 -2.43 -6.05
C GLY A 158 -16.90 -1.75 -7.39
N LEU A 159 -17.39 -2.23 -8.54
CA LEU A 159 -17.13 -1.59 -9.83
C LEU A 159 -17.71 -0.17 -9.96
N PRO A 160 -18.91 0.14 -9.42
CA PRO A 160 -19.43 1.48 -9.47
C PRO A 160 -18.54 2.49 -8.72
N PRO A 161 -18.60 3.78 -9.08
CA PRO A 161 -17.94 4.83 -8.31
C PRO A 161 -18.33 4.80 -6.84
N SER A 162 -17.38 5.07 -5.95
CA SER A 162 -17.62 5.13 -4.51
C SER A 162 -18.71 6.14 -4.14
N THR A 163 -18.85 7.20 -4.96
CA THR A 163 -19.90 8.20 -4.81
C THR A 163 -21.30 7.63 -4.94
N TRP A 164 -21.52 6.58 -5.75
CA TRP A 164 -22.80 5.90 -5.88
C TRP A 164 -23.10 5.02 -4.68
N LEU A 165 -22.10 4.28 -4.19
CA LEU A 165 -22.23 3.47 -2.98
C LEU A 165 -22.62 4.34 -1.78
N MET A 166 -21.94 5.48 -1.62
CA MET A 166 -22.19 6.44 -0.55
C MET A 166 -23.57 7.12 -0.60
N ARG A 167 -24.27 7.14 -1.75
CA ARG A 167 -25.64 7.69 -1.85
C ARG A 167 -26.66 6.88 -1.03
N ARG A 168 -26.35 5.62 -0.70
CA ARG A 168 -27.20 4.74 0.11
C ARG A 168 -27.15 5.05 1.61
N PHE A 169 -26.25 5.95 2.02
CA PHE A 169 -25.97 6.29 3.41
C PHE A 169 -26.37 7.75 3.66
N HIS A 170 -26.93 8.02 4.82
CA HIS A 170 -27.36 9.37 5.21
C HIS A 170 -26.29 10.09 6.02
N ASP A 171 -25.66 9.38 6.94
CA ASP A 171 -24.69 9.90 7.91
C ASP A 171 -23.40 10.36 7.21
N GLU A 172 -22.97 11.57 7.52
CA GLU A 172 -21.72 12.12 7.02
C GLU A 172 -20.52 11.34 7.59
N ARG A 173 -20.67 10.73 8.77
CA ARG A 173 -19.62 9.92 9.40
C ARG A 173 -19.21 8.73 8.54
N PHE A 174 -20.19 7.99 8.01
CA PHE A 174 -19.91 6.90 7.08
C PHE A 174 -19.28 7.41 5.79
N LYS A 175 -19.81 8.50 5.22
CA LYS A 175 -19.32 9.06 3.95
C LYS A 175 -17.88 9.54 4.07
N ALA A 176 -17.52 10.21 5.16
CA ALA A 176 -16.17 10.68 5.42
C ALA A 176 -15.20 9.50 5.60
N LEU A 177 -15.54 8.54 6.47
CA LEU A 177 -14.73 7.33 6.68
C LEU A 177 -14.53 6.56 5.38
N PHE A 178 -15.60 6.29 4.62
CA PHE A 178 -15.49 5.55 3.37
C PHE A 178 -14.71 6.33 2.30
N SER A 179 -14.84 7.66 2.25
CA SER A 179 -14.05 8.51 1.37
C SER A 179 -12.56 8.44 1.71
N GLY A 180 -12.21 8.39 3.00
CA GLY A 180 -10.83 8.20 3.45
C GLY A 180 -10.24 6.83 3.07
N LEU A 181 -11.05 5.76 3.11
CA LEU A 181 -10.63 4.44 2.59
C LEU A 181 -10.32 4.50 1.09
N VAL A 182 -11.16 5.17 0.31
CA VAL A 182 -10.95 5.33 -1.14
C VAL A 182 -9.76 6.24 -1.45
N ALA A 183 -9.52 7.26 -0.63
CA ALA A 183 -8.44 8.22 -0.82
C ALA A 183 -7.03 7.59 -0.82
N HIS A 184 -6.87 6.34 -0.35
CA HIS A 184 -5.61 5.59 -0.41
C HIS A 184 -5.09 5.37 -1.84
N VAL A 185 -5.93 5.48 -2.88
CA VAL A 185 -5.48 5.38 -4.28
C VAL A 185 -5.16 6.72 -4.95
N ILE A 186 -5.19 7.83 -4.20
CA ILE A 186 -4.75 9.17 -4.65
C ILE A 186 -5.48 9.59 -5.94
N ALA A 187 -6.79 9.40 -5.97
CA ALA A 187 -7.64 9.69 -7.13
C ALA A 187 -9.02 10.22 -6.69
N PRO A 188 -9.77 10.90 -7.58
CA PRO A 188 -11.09 11.41 -7.25
C PRO A 188 -12.05 10.26 -6.88
N LEU A 189 -12.96 10.53 -5.92
CA LEU A 189 -13.91 9.54 -5.42
C LEU A 189 -14.88 9.00 -6.49
N GLY A 190 -15.06 9.77 -7.57
CA GLY A 190 -15.96 9.44 -8.68
C GLY A 190 -15.40 8.46 -9.72
N GLY A 191 -14.16 7.99 -9.58
CA GLY A 191 -13.55 7.06 -10.54
C GLY A 191 -14.22 5.68 -10.58
N LEU A 192 -14.14 5.01 -11.73
CA LEU A 192 -14.58 3.61 -11.86
C LEU A 192 -13.78 2.70 -10.92
N ALA A 193 -14.42 1.68 -10.34
CA ALA A 193 -13.85 0.71 -9.41
C ALA A 193 -13.31 1.28 -8.07
N THR A 194 -13.52 2.57 -7.80
CA THR A 194 -13.15 3.18 -6.50
C THR A 194 -13.96 2.60 -5.34
N GLY A 195 -15.19 2.13 -5.57
CA GLY A 195 -15.98 1.42 -4.56
C GLY A 195 -15.29 0.13 -4.08
N ALA A 196 -14.66 -0.62 -5.00
CA ALA A 196 -13.95 -1.85 -4.68
C ALA A 196 -12.75 -1.58 -3.76
N VAL A 197 -12.03 -0.48 -3.97
CA VAL A 197 -10.90 -0.06 -3.12
C VAL A 197 -11.39 0.12 -1.67
N GLY A 198 -12.41 0.97 -1.47
CA GLY A 198 -12.96 1.22 -0.14
C GLY A 198 -13.49 -0.05 0.54
N LEU A 199 -14.16 -0.91 -0.22
CA LEU A 199 -14.66 -2.19 0.27
C LEU A 199 -13.55 -3.16 0.66
N VAL A 200 -12.49 -3.30 -0.14
CA VAL A 200 -11.36 -4.19 0.18
C VAL A 200 -10.70 -3.75 1.49
N PHE A 201 -10.47 -2.46 1.68
CA PHE A 201 -9.88 -1.93 2.91
C PHE A 201 -10.78 -2.14 4.14
N ALA A 202 -12.10 -1.92 3.99
CA ALA A 202 -13.07 -2.19 5.04
C ALA A 202 -13.12 -3.69 5.41
N LEU A 203 -13.23 -4.57 4.40
CA LEU A 203 -13.29 -6.01 4.60
C LEU A 203 -11.98 -6.56 5.20
N ALA A 204 -10.82 -6.07 4.76
CA ALA A 204 -9.52 -6.43 5.31
C ALA A 204 -9.42 -6.08 6.81
N ALA A 205 -10.00 -4.95 7.22
CA ALA A 205 -10.05 -4.54 8.63
C ALA A 205 -10.87 -5.53 9.47
N HIS A 206 -12.07 -5.88 9.02
CA HIS A 206 -12.92 -6.85 9.73
C HIS A 206 -12.30 -8.24 9.78
N ALA A 207 -11.69 -8.68 8.68
CA ALA A 207 -11.15 -10.02 8.59
C ALA A 207 -9.91 -10.22 9.48
N ARG A 208 -8.93 -9.32 9.41
CA ARG A 208 -7.65 -9.47 10.13
C ARG A 208 -7.05 -8.16 10.66
N GLY A 209 -7.76 -7.04 10.57
CA GLY A 209 -7.28 -5.75 11.05
C GLY A 209 -6.19 -5.13 10.16
N TRP A 210 -5.65 -4.01 10.63
CA TRP A 210 -4.61 -3.23 9.97
C TRP A 210 -3.36 -3.21 10.86
N PRO A 211 -2.62 -4.34 10.93
CA PRO A 211 -1.48 -4.44 11.83
C PRO A 211 -0.28 -3.64 11.32
N VAL A 212 0.64 -3.37 12.25
CA VAL A 212 2.04 -3.04 11.96
C VAL A 212 2.90 -4.29 12.14
N ALA A 213 4.05 -4.37 11.49
CA ALA A 213 5.04 -5.41 11.77
C ALA A 213 5.88 -5.00 12.99
N ARG A 214 6.15 -5.93 13.93
CA ARG A 214 7.03 -5.67 15.07
C ARG A 214 8.40 -5.23 14.58
N GLY A 215 8.93 -4.15 15.14
CA GLY A 215 10.19 -3.55 14.76
C GLY A 215 10.12 -2.70 13.49
N GLY A 216 8.99 -2.70 12.77
CA GLY A 216 8.76 -1.94 11.54
C GLY A 216 8.52 -2.78 10.29
N SER A 217 8.14 -2.11 9.21
CA SER A 217 7.88 -2.73 7.90
C SER A 217 9.06 -3.54 7.36
N GLN A 218 10.29 -3.17 7.73
CA GLN A 218 11.52 -3.88 7.33
C GLN A 218 11.46 -5.37 7.67
N ALA A 219 10.81 -5.76 8.77
CA ALA A 219 10.67 -7.14 9.18
C ALA A 219 9.97 -8.03 8.14
N ILE A 220 9.10 -7.47 7.29
CA ILE A 220 8.45 -8.21 6.20
C ILE A 220 9.50 -8.59 5.15
N SER A 221 10.33 -7.63 4.76
CA SER A 221 11.36 -7.81 3.74
C SER A 221 12.51 -8.68 4.24
N ASP A 222 12.90 -8.53 5.51
CA ASP A 222 13.92 -9.36 6.15
C ASP A 222 13.46 -10.82 6.25
N ALA A 223 12.20 -11.08 6.63
CA ALA A 223 11.65 -12.43 6.68
C ALA A 223 11.62 -13.09 5.29
N LEU A 224 11.22 -12.36 4.24
CA LEU A 224 11.26 -12.86 2.87
C LEU A 224 12.69 -13.12 2.39
N ALA A 225 13.62 -12.23 2.69
CA ALA A 225 15.02 -12.36 2.31
C ALA A 225 15.71 -13.52 3.02
N ALA A 226 15.45 -13.70 4.32
CA ALA A 226 15.95 -14.82 5.10
C ALA A 226 15.40 -16.16 4.56
N TYR A 227 14.10 -16.21 4.23
CA TYR A 227 13.53 -17.40 3.63
C TYR A 227 14.09 -17.70 2.23
N LEU A 228 14.32 -16.66 1.41
CA LEU A 228 14.98 -16.84 0.10
C LEU A 228 16.37 -17.46 0.25
N LYS A 229 17.15 -16.99 1.22
CA LYS A 229 18.49 -17.54 1.51
C LYS A 229 18.43 -19.00 1.99
N ASP A 230 17.47 -19.35 2.85
CA ASP A 230 17.24 -20.73 3.29
C ASP A 230 16.91 -21.67 2.12
N LEU A 231 16.19 -21.16 1.12
CA LEU A 231 15.89 -21.88 -0.13
C LEU A 231 17.08 -21.92 -1.12
N GLY A 232 18.24 -21.37 -0.76
CA GLY A 232 19.45 -21.33 -1.61
C GLY A 232 19.47 -20.19 -2.65
N GLY A 233 18.56 -19.23 -2.54
CA GLY A 233 18.56 -18.03 -3.40
C GLY A 233 19.65 -17.03 -3.00
N GLN A 234 20.16 -16.29 -3.98
CA GLN A 234 21.20 -15.28 -3.79
C GLN A 234 20.60 -13.87 -3.77
N ILE A 235 21.15 -12.99 -2.93
CA ILE A 235 20.75 -11.57 -2.86
C ILE A 235 22.02 -10.73 -2.96
N HIS A 236 22.07 -9.86 -3.97
CA HIS A 236 23.15 -8.93 -4.27
C HIS A 236 22.64 -7.52 -4.03
N THR A 237 23.08 -6.87 -2.95
CA THR A 237 22.80 -5.45 -2.67
C THR A 237 23.88 -4.57 -3.29
N ASP A 238 23.69 -3.25 -3.24
CA ASP A 238 24.63 -2.25 -3.78
C ASP A 238 24.95 -2.46 -5.27
N TYR A 239 24.02 -3.05 -6.02
CA TYR A 239 24.15 -3.34 -7.44
C TYR A 239 23.01 -2.74 -8.24
N GLU A 240 23.25 -1.55 -8.80
CA GLU A 240 22.31 -0.91 -9.71
C GLU A 240 22.39 -1.53 -11.11
N VAL A 241 21.35 -2.24 -11.51
CA VAL A 241 21.21 -2.79 -12.86
C VAL A 241 20.84 -1.66 -13.84
N LYS A 242 21.76 -1.32 -14.74
CA LYS A 242 21.56 -0.24 -15.72
C LYS A 242 21.13 -0.76 -17.09
N ARG A 243 21.58 -1.95 -17.45
CA ARG A 243 21.26 -2.65 -18.70
C ARG A 243 21.04 -4.14 -18.44
N LEU A 244 20.27 -4.80 -19.31
CA LEU A 244 20.01 -6.23 -19.20
C LEU A 244 21.30 -7.07 -19.25
N ASP A 245 22.29 -6.64 -20.04
CA ASP A 245 23.60 -7.31 -20.17
C ASP A 245 24.48 -7.22 -18.91
N ASP A 246 24.11 -6.37 -17.94
CA ASP A 246 24.80 -6.27 -16.65
C ASP A 246 24.39 -7.42 -15.71
N LEU A 247 23.45 -8.27 -16.11
CA LEU A 247 22.95 -9.40 -15.33
C LEU A 247 23.58 -10.73 -15.78
N PRO A 248 23.76 -11.70 -14.87
CA PRO A 248 24.23 -13.02 -15.25
C PRO A 248 23.23 -13.73 -16.19
N PRO A 249 23.70 -14.61 -17.10
CA PRO A 249 22.83 -15.35 -17.99
C PRO A 249 21.78 -16.18 -17.24
N ALA A 250 20.50 -15.89 -17.52
CA ALA A 250 19.36 -16.57 -16.95
C ALA A 250 18.27 -16.90 -17.99
N ARG A 251 17.46 -17.91 -17.68
CA ARG A 251 16.31 -18.30 -18.52
C ARG A 251 15.13 -17.33 -18.40
N ALA A 252 15.02 -16.59 -17.30
CA ALA A 252 14.03 -15.55 -17.06
C ALA A 252 14.59 -14.36 -16.25
N TYR A 253 14.13 -13.15 -16.56
CA TYR A 253 14.44 -11.91 -15.86
C TYR A 253 13.14 -11.26 -15.38
N VAL A 254 13.01 -10.99 -14.07
CA VAL A 254 11.78 -10.52 -13.44
C VAL A 254 12.03 -9.18 -12.78
N PHE A 255 11.35 -8.13 -13.26
CA PHE A 255 11.58 -6.76 -12.81
C PHE A 255 10.52 -6.32 -11.78
N ASP A 256 10.96 -6.07 -10.55
CA ASP A 256 10.22 -5.32 -9.53
C ASP A 256 10.55 -3.81 -9.64
N THR A 257 10.41 -3.29 -10.85
CA THR A 257 10.70 -1.89 -11.18
C THR A 257 9.49 -1.19 -11.80
N SER A 258 9.58 0.12 -11.94
CA SER A 258 8.60 0.89 -12.71
C SER A 258 8.64 0.47 -14.19
N PRO A 259 7.53 0.60 -14.94
CA PRO A 259 7.51 0.25 -16.36
C PRO A 259 8.53 1.02 -17.20
N THR A 260 8.78 2.30 -16.88
CA THR A 260 9.80 3.11 -17.56
C THR A 260 11.22 2.65 -17.25
N ALA A 261 11.51 2.28 -16.00
CA ALA A 261 12.81 1.70 -15.63
C ALA A 261 13.05 0.37 -16.35
N LEU A 262 12.05 -0.50 -16.40
CA LEU A 262 12.11 -1.74 -17.17
C LEU A 262 12.35 -1.46 -18.66
N ALA A 263 11.60 -0.54 -19.26
CA ALA A 263 11.76 -0.18 -20.67
C ALA A 263 13.20 0.24 -21.00
N ARG A 264 13.78 1.07 -20.12
CA ARG A 264 15.14 1.57 -20.24
C ARG A 264 16.18 0.45 -20.11
N ILE A 265 16.07 -0.40 -19.08
CA ILE A 265 17.07 -1.44 -18.79
C ILE A 265 17.01 -2.57 -19.83
N ALA A 266 15.81 -2.98 -20.24
CA ALA A 266 15.59 -4.09 -21.18
C ALA A 266 15.54 -3.65 -22.66
N GLY A 267 15.69 -2.35 -22.95
CA GLY A 267 15.73 -1.84 -24.32
C GLY A 267 14.40 -1.92 -25.08
N PHE A 268 13.25 -1.73 -24.42
CA PHE A 268 11.93 -1.83 -25.05
C PHE A 268 11.46 -0.56 -25.79
N GLY A 269 12.31 0.47 -25.86
CA GLY A 269 11.94 1.76 -26.47
C GLY A 269 10.64 2.31 -25.87
N GLY A 270 9.74 2.78 -26.74
CA GLY A 270 8.47 3.41 -26.34
C GLY A 270 7.36 2.45 -25.86
N TYR A 271 7.68 1.20 -25.50
CA TYR A 271 6.64 0.21 -25.16
C TYR A 271 5.76 0.65 -23.98
N TYR A 272 6.27 1.42 -23.02
CA TYR A 272 5.51 1.89 -21.87
C TYR A 272 5.18 3.39 -21.89
N ASP A 273 5.30 4.09 -23.04
CA ASP A 273 5.10 5.54 -23.13
C ASP A 273 3.69 6.03 -22.75
N ARG A 274 2.69 5.14 -22.89
CA ARG A 274 1.30 5.44 -22.51
C ARG A 274 1.01 5.18 -21.02
N TYR A 275 1.98 4.64 -20.27
CA TYR A 275 1.83 4.38 -18.85
C TYR A 275 1.92 5.68 -18.06
N ARG A 276 0.88 6.02 -17.30
CA ARG A 276 0.83 7.28 -16.56
C ARG A 276 1.12 7.08 -15.08
N TYR A 277 2.03 7.86 -14.55
CA TYR A 277 2.22 7.99 -13.10
C TYR A 277 1.17 8.95 -12.51
N GLY A 278 0.72 8.64 -11.31
CA GLY A 278 -0.34 9.35 -10.59
C GLY A 278 0.15 10.55 -9.80
N ALA A 279 -0.77 11.17 -9.06
CA ALA A 279 -0.40 12.17 -8.07
C ALA A 279 0.54 11.58 -7.00
N SER A 280 1.26 12.46 -6.34
CA SER A 280 2.28 12.16 -5.36
C SER A 280 1.79 12.45 -3.93
N VAL A 281 2.69 12.32 -2.97
CA VAL A 281 2.46 12.63 -1.56
C VAL A 281 3.58 13.52 -1.04
N PHE A 282 3.23 14.36 -0.06
CA PHE A 282 4.21 15.01 0.81
C PHE A 282 4.07 14.36 2.19
N LYS A 283 5.14 13.70 2.65
CA LYS A 283 5.15 12.91 3.88
C LYS A 283 6.02 13.56 4.94
N ILE A 284 5.59 13.44 6.19
CA ILE A 284 6.33 13.90 7.37
C ILE A 284 6.35 12.80 8.41
N ASP A 285 7.55 12.46 8.87
CA ASP A 285 7.82 11.54 9.96
C ASP A 285 8.21 12.35 11.20
N TYR A 286 7.54 12.09 12.33
CA TYR A 286 7.66 12.85 13.58
C TYR A 286 8.18 11.98 14.71
N ALA A 287 9.21 12.46 15.41
CA ALA A 287 9.55 12.02 16.75
C ALA A 287 8.76 12.86 17.76
N LEU A 288 8.01 12.22 18.65
CA LEU A 288 7.12 12.89 19.59
C LEU A 288 7.51 12.65 21.06
N ASP A 289 7.29 13.66 21.89
CA ASP A 289 7.45 13.65 23.35
C ASP A 289 6.34 12.88 24.10
N GLY A 290 5.40 12.28 23.37
CA GLY A 290 4.25 11.58 23.92
C GLY A 290 3.26 11.21 22.82
N PRO A 291 2.11 10.62 23.16
CA PRO A 291 1.09 10.29 22.18
C PRO A 291 0.49 11.55 21.55
N VAL A 292 -0.01 11.42 20.33
CA VAL A 292 -0.72 12.53 19.66
C VAL A 292 -1.98 12.89 20.48
N PRO A 293 -2.19 14.17 20.83
CA PRO A 293 -3.28 14.59 21.71
C PRO A 293 -4.62 14.69 20.97
N TRP A 294 -5.06 13.62 20.30
CA TRP A 294 -6.34 13.59 19.59
C TRP A 294 -7.50 14.00 20.51
N THR A 295 -8.37 14.88 20.02
CA THR A 295 -9.60 15.26 20.72
C THR A 295 -10.51 14.04 20.87
N ALA A 296 -10.67 13.25 19.81
CA ALA A 296 -11.47 12.02 19.83
C ALA A 296 -10.73 10.88 20.56
N PRO A 297 -11.32 10.28 21.62
CA PRO A 297 -10.68 9.19 22.36
C PRO A 297 -10.35 7.95 21.51
N GLU A 298 -11.18 7.62 20.53
CA GLU A 298 -11.00 6.46 19.66
C GLU A 298 -9.72 6.58 18.81
N ALA A 299 -9.36 7.80 18.38
CA ALA A 299 -8.15 8.05 17.60
C ALA A 299 -6.86 7.82 18.42
N ARG A 300 -6.91 7.95 19.75
CA ARG A 300 -5.75 7.71 20.65
C ARG A 300 -5.34 6.24 20.72
N VAL A 301 -6.27 5.32 20.43
CA VAL A 301 -6.05 3.87 20.48
C VAL A 301 -6.07 3.22 19.10
N ALA A 302 -6.16 4.02 18.04
CA ALA A 302 -6.18 3.56 16.66
C ALA A 302 -4.76 3.48 16.06
N GLY A 303 -4.49 2.42 15.31
CA GLY A 303 -3.22 2.27 14.58
C GLY A 303 -3.09 3.27 13.44
N THR A 304 -4.19 3.49 12.70
CA THR A 304 -4.28 4.47 11.60
C THR A 304 -5.33 5.53 11.93
N VAL A 305 -5.03 6.79 11.63
CA VAL A 305 -5.99 7.89 11.75
C VAL A 305 -6.10 8.62 10.41
N GLN A 306 -7.32 8.74 9.89
CA GLN A 306 -7.62 9.44 8.64
C GLN A 306 -8.24 10.80 8.93
N ILE A 307 -7.69 11.86 8.36
CA ILE A 307 -8.05 13.24 8.73
C ILE A 307 -8.64 13.96 7.53
N GLY A 308 -9.93 14.25 7.64
CA GLY A 308 -10.68 15.10 6.73
C GLY A 308 -12.06 15.35 7.32
N ALA A 309 -12.46 16.63 7.44
CA ALA A 309 -13.64 16.97 8.24
C ALA A 309 -14.97 16.46 7.65
N SER A 310 -15.01 16.22 6.34
CA SER A 310 -16.20 15.74 5.63
C SER A 310 -15.80 15.07 4.31
N ARG A 311 -16.72 14.33 3.71
CA ARG A 311 -16.58 13.83 2.34
C ARG A 311 -16.25 14.96 1.36
N ALA A 312 -16.89 16.13 1.51
CA ALA A 312 -16.68 17.25 0.60
C ALA A 312 -15.26 17.80 0.71
N GLU A 313 -14.73 17.98 1.93
CA GLU A 313 -13.34 18.41 2.16
C GLU A 313 -12.35 17.42 1.55
N ILE A 314 -12.58 16.11 1.73
CA ILE A 314 -11.75 15.03 1.17
C ILE A 314 -11.77 15.06 -0.37
N ASP A 315 -12.95 15.16 -0.97
CA ASP A 315 -13.10 15.18 -2.43
C ASP A 315 -12.43 16.42 -3.04
N THR A 316 -12.57 17.59 -2.43
CA THR A 316 -11.87 18.82 -2.84
C THR A 316 -10.36 18.66 -2.77
N ALA A 317 -9.83 18.08 -1.69
CA ALA A 317 -8.38 17.86 -1.54
C ALA A 317 -7.84 16.85 -2.58
N LEU A 318 -8.60 15.79 -2.88
CA LEU A 318 -8.22 14.80 -3.89
C LEU A 318 -8.23 15.39 -5.31
N ARG A 319 -9.24 16.18 -5.68
CA ARG A 319 -9.29 16.84 -6.99
C ARG A 319 -8.16 17.85 -7.18
N ALA A 320 -7.87 18.64 -6.13
CA ALA A 320 -6.77 19.58 -6.10
C ALA A 320 -5.46 18.92 -6.55
N ALA A 321 -5.07 17.84 -5.87
CA ALA A 321 -3.80 17.15 -6.09
C ALA A 321 -3.78 16.32 -7.39
N SER A 322 -4.87 15.59 -7.69
CA SER A 322 -4.88 14.57 -8.74
C SER A 322 -5.38 15.04 -10.10
N THR A 323 -6.06 16.17 -10.18
CA THR A 323 -6.70 16.65 -11.42
C THR A 323 -6.39 18.12 -11.71
N GLU A 324 -6.39 18.97 -10.69
CA GLU A 324 -6.22 20.43 -10.86
C GLU A 324 -4.74 20.86 -10.78
N GLY A 325 -3.83 19.96 -10.42
CA GLY A 325 -2.40 20.24 -10.38
C GLY A 325 -1.97 21.21 -9.27
N ARG A 326 -2.76 21.32 -8.19
CA ARG A 326 -2.47 22.21 -7.04
C ARG A 326 -2.37 21.44 -5.73
N ALA A 327 -1.50 21.90 -4.82
CA ALA A 327 -1.50 21.41 -3.45
C ALA A 327 -2.76 21.94 -2.70
N PRO A 328 -3.43 21.10 -1.88
CA PRO A 328 -4.60 21.54 -1.12
C PRO A 328 -4.23 22.28 0.17
N ASP A 329 -4.91 23.39 0.48
CA ASP A 329 -4.74 24.12 1.74
C ASP A 329 -5.19 23.33 2.98
N LYS A 330 -6.22 22.49 2.79
CA LYS A 330 -6.75 21.52 3.76
C LYS A 330 -6.52 20.11 3.21
N PRO A 331 -5.32 19.56 3.35
CA PRO A 331 -5.03 18.22 2.82
C PRO A 331 -5.88 17.17 3.55
N PHE A 332 -6.36 16.17 2.81
CA PHE A 332 -6.74 14.91 3.43
C PHE A 332 -5.45 14.20 3.86
N LEU A 333 -5.38 13.79 5.13
CA LEU A 333 -4.21 13.12 5.67
C LEU A 333 -4.49 11.65 5.97
N ILE A 334 -3.55 10.81 5.58
CA ILE A 334 -3.44 9.45 6.09
C ILE A 334 -2.28 9.46 7.07
N THR A 335 -2.51 8.88 8.25
CA THR A 335 -1.53 8.89 9.33
C THR A 335 -1.49 7.53 10.02
N VAL A 336 -0.32 7.14 10.55
CA VAL A 336 -0.16 5.90 11.32
C VAL A 336 0.61 6.21 12.60
N GLN A 337 0.23 5.51 13.67
CA GLN A 337 0.79 5.59 15.02
C GLN A 337 1.43 4.25 15.42
N PRO A 338 2.61 3.85 14.87
CA PRO A 338 3.19 2.54 15.14
C PRO A 338 3.42 2.26 16.64
N SER A 339 3.85 3.28 17.39
CA SER A 339 4.12 3.17 18.83
C SER A 339 2.89 2.82 19.68
N VAL A 340 1.66 2.98 19.16
CA VAL A 340 0.44 2.53 19.86
C VAL A 340 0.37 1.01 19.97
N SER A 341 0.96 0.28 19.00
CA SER A 341 0.98 -1.19 18.99
C SER A 341 2.35 -1.76 19.31
N ASP A 342 3.42 -1.03 19.01
CA ASP A 342 4.80 -1.50 19.11
C ASP A 342 5.68 -0.49 19.87
N PRO A 343 5.94 -0.72 21.16
CA PRO A 343 6.78 0.18 21.95
C PRO A 343 8.24 0.20 21.49
N THR A 344 8.69 -0.77 20.67
CA THR A 344 10.09 -0.81 20.18
C THR A 344 10.41 0.24 19.11
N ARG A 345 9.40 1.01 18.69
CA ARG A 345 9.51 2.02 17.62
C ARG A 345 10.09 3.35 18.10
N ALA A 346 10.06 3.62 19.40
CA ALA A 346 10.55 4.86 19.99
C ALA A 346 11.13 4.58 21.38
N PRO A 347 11.96 5.50 21.94
CA PRO A 347 12.37 5.42 23.34
C PRO A 347 11.18 5.43 24.32
N GLU A 348 11.41 5.01 25.56
CA GLU A 348 10.37 4.94 26.59
C GLU A 348 9.67 6.29 26.81
N GLY A 349 8.34 6.27 26.86
CA GLY A 349 7.50 7.46 26.99
C GLY A 349 7.37 8.32 25.72
N LYS A 350 8.10 7.98 24.63
CA LYS A 350 8.08 8.70 23.36
C LYS A 350 7.29 7.94 22.31
N HIS A 351 6.94 8.63 21.21
CA HIS A 351 6.20 8.03 20.12
C HIS A 351 6.79 8.39 18.75
N VAL A 352 6.63 7.49 17.78
CA VAL A 352 6.74 7.83 16.36
C VAL A 352 5.35 7.99 15.76
N PHE A 353 5.22 8.96 14.88
CA PHE A 353 4.01 9.27 14.14
C PHE A 353 4.39 9.73 12.74
N TRP A 354 3.60 9.38 11.73
CA TRP A 354 3.78 10.01 10.42
C TRP A 354 2.44 10.38 9.81
N ALA A 355 2.47 11.42 8.99
CA ALA A 355 1.35 11.88 8.19
C ALA A 355 1.80 12.13 6.75
N TYR A 356 0.94 11.82 5.77
CA TYR A 356 1.12 12.35 4.43
C TYR A 356 -0.16 12.97 3.89
N GLY A 357 0.01 14.02 3.10
CA GLY A 357 -1.03 14.63 2.28
C GLY A 357 -0.75 14.40 0.80
N HIS A 358 -1.80 14.43 -0.02
CA HIS A 358 -1.68 14.28 -1.47
C HIS A 358 -1.25 15.60 -2.14
N VAL A 359 -0.32 15.51 -3.09
CA VAL A 359 0.17 16.63 -3.91
C VAL A 359 0.28 16.22 -5.38
N PRO A 360 0.35 17.16 -6.34
CA PRO A 360 0.55 16.82 -7.75
C PRO A 360 1.81 15.99 -8.02
N ASN A 361 1.83 15.23 -9.12
CA ASN A 361 3.02 14.50 -9.55
C ASN A 361 4.18 15.49 -9.79
N GLY A 362 5.36 15.19 -9.23
CA GLY A 362 6.54 16.03 -9.37
C GLY A 362 6.42 17.42 -8.74
N TRP A 363 5.42 17.64 -7.87
CA TRP A 363 5.20 18.92 -7.20
C TRP A 363 6.42 19.36 -6.38
N GLN A 364 6.67 20.67 -6.38
CA GLN A 364 7.75 21.31 -5.65
C GLN A 364 7.15 22.28 -4.63
N GLY A 365 7.63 22.24 -3.40
CA GLY A 365 7.15 23.08 -2.31
C GLY A 365 7.17 22.33 -0.98
N ASP A 366 6.66 22.99 0.05
CA ASP A 366 6.59 22.46 1.41
C ASP A 366 5.14 22.45 1.91
N LEU A 367 4.59 21.27 2.16
CA LEU A 367 3.22 21.10 2.67
C LEU A 367 3.18 21.05 4.21
N THR A 368 4.31 21.22 4.90
CA THR A 368 4.43 21.01 6.35
C THR A 368 3.44 21.82 7.16
N ASP A 369 3.36 23.12 6.92
CA ASP A 369 2.47 24.00 7.64
C ASP A 369 0.98 23.67 7.40
N ALA A 370 0.61 23.29 6.17
CA ALA A 370 -0.75 22.83 5.87
C ALA A 370 -1.10 21.50 6.55
N ILE A 371 -0.17 20.54 6.58
CA ILE A 371 -0.32 19.26 7.30
C ILE A 371 -0.47 19.50 8.81
N GLU A 372 0.41 20.29 9.41
CA GLU A 372 0.39 20.53 10.85
C GLU A 372 -0.84 21.35 11.27
N ARG A 373 -1.28 22.35 10.49
CA ARG A 373 -2.55 23.04 10.75
C ARG A 373 -3.73 22.08 10.69
N GLN A 374 -3.70 21.14 9.73
CA GLN A 374 -4.74 20.13 9.62
C GLN A 374 -4.71 19.18 10.83
N LEU A 375 -3.54 18.80 11.34
CA LEU A 375 -3.41 18.00 12.56
C LEU A 375 -3.95 18.74 13.78
N GLU A 376 -3.58 20.00 13.98
CA GLU A 376 -4.03 20.83 15.12
C GLU A 376 -5.55 20.99 15.20
N ARG A 377 -6.26 20.95 14.07
CA ARG A 377 -7.74 20.98 14.05
C ARG A 377 -8.37 19.78 14.77
N PHE A 378 -7.67 18.64 14.86
CA PHE A 378 -8.18 17.39 15.44
C PHE A 378 -7.36 16.89 16.63
N ALA A 379 -6.15 17.42 16.82
CA ALA A 379 -5.26 17.16 17.95
C ALA A 379 -4.59 18.46 18.42
N PRO A 380 -5.33 19.35 19.11
CA PRO A 380 -4.76 20.60 19.63
C PRO A 380 -3.56 20.35 20.55
N GLY A 381 -2.47 21.08 20.32
CA GLY A 381 -1.20 20.90 21.04
C GLY A 381 -0.31 19.81 20.42
N PHE A 382 -0.58 19.38 19.19
CA PHE A 382 0.27 18.42 18.48
C PHE A 382 1.68 18.96 18.29
N ARG A 383 1.83 20.21 17.85
CA ARG A 383 3.13 20.85 17.59
C ARG A 383 4.01 20.90 18.84
N ASP A 384 3.41 21.11 20.01
CA ASP A 384 4.12 21.11 21.29
C ASP A 384 4.72 19.74 21.65
N ARG A 385 4.25 18.66 21.00
CA ARG A 385 4.80 17.30 21.18
C ARG A 385 5.93 16.98 20.21
N VAL A 386 6.18 17.80 19.19
CA VAL A 386 7.16 17.48 18.14
C VAL A 386 8.58 17.73 18.66
N LEU A 387 9.38 16.66 18.78
CA LEU A 387 10.80 16.73 19.10
C LEU A 387 11.66 16.94 17.85
N ALA A 388 11.30 16.26 16.77
CA ALA A 388 11.96 16.38 15.47
C ALA A 388 11.01 15.91 14.36
N ARG A 389 11.26 16.41 13.14
CA ARG A 389 10.52 16.03 11.94
C ARG A 389 11.46 15.77 10.77
N ALA A 390 11.11 14.81 9.93
CA ALA A 390 11.76 14.54 8.66
C ALA A 390 10.70 14.64 7.55
N THR A 391 10.93 15.53 6.58
CA THR A 391 10.01 15.76 5.46
C THR A 391 10.50 15.03 4.21
N ALA A 392 9.56 14.58 3.39
CA ALA A 392 9.84 14.00 2.08
C ALA A 392 8.74 14.42 1.11
N GLY A 393 9.08 15.32 0.19
CA GLY A 393 8.26 15.67 -0.96
C GLY A 393 8.50 14.73 -2.14
N PRO A 394 7.87 15.04 -3.30
CA PRO A 394 7.96 14.18 -4.47
C PRO A 394 9.39 13.89 -4.95
N ALA A 395 10.29 14.88 -4.87
CA ALA A 395 11.69 14.73 -5.31
C ALA A 395 12.50 13.83 -4.36
N GLU A 396 12.32 14.00 -3.05
CA GLU A 396 12.99 13.18 -2.03
C GLU A 396 12.51 11.73 -2.11
N LEU A 397 11.21 11.51 -2.32
CA LEU A 397 10.64 10.18 -2.49
C LEU A 397 11.20 9.47 -3.74
N ALA A 398 11.28 10.18 -4.87
CA ALA A 398 11.86 9.64 -6.11
C ALA A 398 13.35 9.30 -5.96
N THR A 399 14.09 10.08 -5.18
CA THR A 399 15.52 9.85 -4.88
C THR A 399 15.72 8.63 -3.98
N ARG A 400 14.84 8.45 -2.99
CA ARG A 400 14.86 7.29 -2.09
C ARG A 400 14.54 6.00 -2.82
N ASN A 401 13.56 6.00 -3.70
CA ASN A 401 13.16 4.84 -4.47
C ASN A 401 12.82 5.23 -5.92
N ALA A 402 13.62 4.74 -6.88
CA ALA A 402 13.47 5.05 -8.30
C ALA A 402 12.12 4.61 -8.90
N ASN A 403 11.37 3.74 -8.21
CA ASN A 403 10.01 3.37 -8.61
C ASN A 403 8.98 4.46 -8.33
N TYR A 404 9.28 5.43 -7.46
CA TYR A 404 8.40 6.56 -7.13
C TYR A 404 8.58 7.69 -8.13
N VAL A 405 8.26 7.43 -9.40
CA VAL A 405 8.41 8.41 -10.49
C VAL A 405 7.53 9.62 -10.21
N GLY A 406 8.14 10.80 -10.09
CA GLY A 406 7.46 12.03 -9.66
C GLY A 406 6.85 11.94 -8.26
N GLY A 407 7.38 11.05 -7.42
CA GLY A 407 6.92 10.77 -6.06
C GLY A 407 5.64 9.92 -5.95
N ASP A 408 5.21 9.27 -7.03
CA ASP A 408 4.04 8.38 -7.02
C ASP A 408 4.35 7.06 -6.29
N ILE A 409 3.90 6.95 -5.04
CA ILE A 409 4.09 5.76 -4.19
C ILE A 409 3.28 4.54 -4.66
N ALA A 410 2.29 4.73 -5.55
CA ALA A 410 1.51 3.65 -6.15
C ALA A 410 2.13 3.12 -7.45
N CYS A 411 3.18 3.78 -7.96
CA CYS A 411 3.86 3.47 -9.23
C CYS A 411 2.87 3.28 -10.38
N GLY A 412 1.85 4.14 -10.49
CA GLY A 412 0.84 4.11 -11.52
C GLY A 412 -0.47 4.76 -11.10
N ALA A 413 -0.93 5.72 -11.90
CA ALA A 413 -2.18 6.44 -11.68
C ALA A 413 -3.39 5.50 -11.53
N ALA A 414 -4.25 5.80 -10.56
CA ALA A 414 -5.58 5.24 -10.43
C ALA A 414 -6.62 6.02 -11.26
N SER A 415 -6.27 6.35 -12.52
CA SER A 415 -7.12 7.13 -13.43
C SER A 415 -7.66 6.29 -14.59
N GLY A 416 -8.94 6.51 -14.92
CA GLY A 416 -9.63 5.79 -15.98
C GLY A 416 -9.62 4.28 -15.77
N LEU A 417 -9.27 3.52 -16.80
CA LEU A 417 -9.17 2.05 -16.74
C LEU A 417 -7.80 1.55 -16.28
N GLN A 418 -6.81 2.44 -16.07
CA GLN A 418 -5.43 2.02 -15.77
C GLN A 418 -5.33 1.25 -14.46
N LEU A 419 -6.16 1.57 -13.45
CA LEU A 419 -6.17 0.81 -12.19
C LEU A 419 -6.40 -0.70 -12.43
N MET A 420 -7.30 -1.05 -13.35
CA MET A 420 -7.65 -2.43 -13.68
C MET A 420 -6.76 -3.05 -14.77
N LEU A 421 -6.28 -2.23 -15.71
CA LEU A 421 -5.58 -2.68 -16.92
C LEU A 421 -4.05 -2.44 -16.87
N ARG A 422 -3.49 -2.10 -15.70
CA ARG A 422 -2.04 -1.88 -15.53
C ARG A 422 -1.26 -3.20 -15.74
N PRO A 423 -0.01 -3.17 -16.24
CA PRO A 423 0.64 -2.01 -16.84
C PRO A 423 0.13 -1.74 -18.27
N LYS A 424 -0.44 -2.77 -18.91
CA LYS A 424 -1.11 -2.72 -20.22
C LYS A 424 -2.25 -3.73 -20.26
N LEU A 425 -3.25 -3.46 -21.10
CA LEU A 425 -4.34 -4.40 -21.39
C LEU A 425 -3.75 -5.70 -21.96
N SER A 426 -3.78 -6.76 -21.17
CA SER A 426 -3.24 -8.07 -21.50
C SER A 426 -3.91 -9.14 -20.64
N LEU A 427 -4.10 -10.33 -21.21
CA LEU A 427 -4.48 -11.53 -20.44
C LEU A 427 -3.34 -12.02 -19.54
N PHE A 428 -2.11 -11.61 -19.82
CA PHE A 428 -0.91 -11.94 -19.05
C PHE A 428 -0.12 -10.65 -18.74
N PRO A 429 -0.57 -9.83 -17.77
CA PRO A 429 -0.03 -8.48 -17.53
C PRO A 429 1.39 -8.48 -16.94
N TYR A 430 1.92 -9.65 -16.59
CA TYR A 430 3.28 -9.85 -16.09
C TYR A 430 4.30 -10.16 -17.19
N ARG A 431 3.84 -10.45 -18.41
CA ARG A 431 4.71 -10.73 -19.57
C ARG A 431 5.03 -9.44 -20.32
N THR A 432 6.18 -9.43 -20.97
CA THR A 432 6.65 -8.33 -21.82
C THR A 432 6.83 -8.81 -23.27
N PRO A 433 7.14 -7.94 -24.24
CA PRO A 433 7.43 -8.36 -25.61
C PRO A 433 8.60 -9.35 -25.70
N HIS A 434 9.56 -9.27 -24.77
CA HIS A 434 10.65 -10.22 -24.73
C HIS A 434 10.25 -11.48 -23.94
N PRO A 435 10.35 -12.69 -24.51
CA PRO A 435 9.76 -13.90 -23.94
C PRO A 435 10.45 -14.40 -22.65
N ALA A 436 11.61 -13.86 -22.32
CA ALA A 436 12.34 -14.11 -21.08
C ALA A 436 12.21 -12.99 -20.05
N VAL A 437 11.58 -11.85 -20.37
CA VAL A 437 11.50 -10.69 -19.46
C VAL A 437 10.08 -10.51 -18.94
N PHE A 438 9.96 -10.32 -17.63
CA PHE A 438 8.71 -10.22 -16.88
C PHE A 438 8.73 -8.99 -15.98
N ILE A 439 7.55 -8.51 -15.60
CA ILE A 439 7.36 -7.43 -14.64
C ILE A 439 6.49 -7.91 -13.48
N CYS A 440 6.84 -7.54 -12.25
CA CYS A 440 6.15 -7.96 -11.04
C CYS A 440 5.90 -6.84 -10.02
N SER A 441 6.08 -5.57 -10.39
CA SER A 441 5.94 -4.43 -9.47
C SER A 441 4.48 -4.02 -9.20
N SER A 442 4.29 -2.99 -8.37
CA SER A 442 2.98 -2.35 -8.11
C SER A 442 2.33 -1.74 -9.37
N ALA A 443 3.10 -1.62 -10.45
CA ALA A 443 2.58 -1.28 -11.77
C ALA A 443 1.81 -2.43 -12.43
N THR A 444 1.82 -3.64 -11.85
CA THR A 444 1.06 -4.80 -12.30
C THR A 444 -0.09 -5.11 -11.34
N PRO A 445 -1.15 -5.83 -11.78
CA PRO A 445 -2.25 -6.22 -10.92
C PRO A 445 -1.76 -7.16 -9.81
N PRO A 446 -2.38 -7.15 -8.61
CA PRO A 446 -3.59 -6.42 -8.25
C PRO A 446 -3.38 -4.94 -7.91
N GLY A 447 -2.15 -4.43 -8.00
CA GLY A 447 -1.84 -3.01 -7.85
C GLY A 447 -0.90 -2.72 -6.68
N PRO A 448 -0.98 -1.51 -6.09
CA PRO A 448 -0.04 -1.06 -5.07
C PRO A 448 -0.36 -1.66 -3.69
N GLY A 449 0.69 -1.80 -2.88
CA GLY A 449 0.61 -2.24 -1.50
C GLY A 449 1.67 -3.28 -1.13
N VAL A 450 1.92 -3.43 0.17
CA VAL A 450 2.86 -4.44 0.70
C VAL A 450 2.12 -5.75 0.90
N HIS A 451 1.86 -6.46 -0.20
CA HIS A 451 1.15 -7.75 -0.18
C HIS A 451 1.83 -8.87 -1.00
N GLY A 452 2.85 -8.58 -1.82
CA GLY A 452 3.62 -9.59 -2.55
C GLY A 452 2.89 -10.29 -3.72
N MET A 453 1.59 -10.08 -3.89
CA MET A 453 0.77 -10.77 -4.90
C MET A 453 1.21 -10.52 -6.34
N SER A 454 1.71 -9.32 -6.67
CA SER A 454 2.23 -9.04 -8.01
C SER A 454 3.46 -9.92 -8.31
N GLY A 455 4.35 -10.07 -7.31
CA GLY A 455 5.45 -11.03 -7.32
C GLY A 455 5.00 -12.47 -7.48
N HIS A 456 4.05 -12.90 -6.65
CA HIS A 456 3.47 -14.25 -6.68
C HIS A 456 2.85 -14.62 -8.03
N ASN A 457 2.09 -13.70 -8.63
CA ASN A 457 1.45 -13.94 -9.93
C ASN A 457 2.45 -13.90 -11.09
N ALA A 458 3.46 -13.02 -11.05
CA ALA A 458 4.54 -13.03 -12.02
C ALA A 458 5.36 -14.34 -11.95
N ALA A 459 5.66 -14.84 -10.75
CA ALA A 459 6.35 -16.12 -10.56
C ALA A 459 5.58 -17.30 -11.20
N LYS A 460 4.24 -17.29 -11.17
CA LYS A 460 3.44 -18.29 -11.93
C LYS A 460 3.65 -18.17 -13.43
N ALA A 461 3.71 -16.95 -13.97
CA ALA A 461 3.93 -16.72 -15.39
C ALA A 461 5.33 -17.19 -15.84
N VAL A 462 6.35 -16.92 -15.02
CA VAL A 462 7.72 -17.41 -15.19
C VAL A 462 7.76 -18.93 -15.13
N TRP A 463 7.17 -19.53 -14.09
CA TRP A 463 7.14 -20.99 -13.93
C TRP A 463 6.51 -21.71 -15.13
N ARG A 464 5.38 -21.20 -15.63
CA ARG A 464 4.74 -21.75 -16.85
C ARG A 464 5.66 -21.67 -18.06
N ARG A 465 6.43 -20.58 -18.20
CA ARG A 465 7.40 -20.40 -19.29
C ARG A 465 8.56 -21.38 -19.17
N LEU A 466 9.17 -21.48 -17.99
CA LEU A 466 10.32 -22.37 -17.72
C LEU A 466 9.99 -23.86 -17.81
N ARG A 467 8.71 -24.26 -17.81
CA ARG A 467 8.28 -25.64 -18.06
C ARG A 467 7.98 -25.95 -19.53
N GLN A 468 7.77 -24.91 -20.34
CA GLN A 468 7.51 -25.05 -21.78
C GLN A 468 8.80 -25.07 -22.61
N THR A 469 9.91 -24.67 -22.01
CA THR A 469 11.29 -24.66 -22.55
C THR A 469 12.14 -25.59 -21.74
#